data_AF-A0A2N7D6A2-F1
#
_entry.id   AF-A0A2N7D6A2-F1
#
_cell.length_a   1.000
_cell.length_b   1.000
_cell.length_c   1.000
_cell.angle_alpha   90.00
_cell.angle_beta   90.00
_cell.angle_gamma   90.00
#
_symmetry.space_group_name_H-M   'P 1'
#
loop_
_entity.id
_entity.type
_entity.pdbx_description
1 polymer ?
#
loop_
_entity_poly.entity_id
_entity_poly.type
_entity_poly.pdbx_seq_one_letter_code
_entity_poly.pdbx_strand_id
1 'polypeptide(L)'
;MVGELWTSIKAYLYDRTSSPLLGAIIAGLFVWNFKIVMLFFSSASYAVKVWEIDHFYSQTFFIAEAFGGESWGWSNYIFCVYVMPLLTAIFYIYVFPFFSHKVFEHSYDKQIKLNNKRKTMQDTAILTQEEKEEILNEIEQAKLKSRKDVLDARNEIADLESQRDTLITEKGQLESTLGDASDEKAALVTEAQNLTKQLDSYRTRYEKDDDAQAERKAKTKEAINGLREQFKSSASTNDGSTNDESTNKDLPEVDKKQDVSFFHNAEIEAQEVYRKIFSSLYLGDKNPALITGVDNAQFGEYAPDLMMYGMIENTNSFTYSLTEKGRSFFENLKRTA
;
A
#
# COMPACT_ATOMS: atom_id res chain seq x y z
N MET A 1 -39.51 -7.99 -33.99
CA MET A 1 -40.44 -9.03 -34.51
C MET A 1 -39.79 -10.40 -34.72
N VAL A 2 -38.98 -10.67 -35.76
CA VAL A 2 -38.37 -12.02 -35.96
C VAL A 2 -37.43 -12.41 -34.82
N GLY A 3 -36.67 -11.45 -34.28
CA GLY A 3 -35.79 -11.69 -33.12
C GLY A 3 -36.54 -11.99 -31.82
N GLU A 4 -37.71 -11.40 -31.60
CA GLU A 4 -38.53 -11.63 -30.41
C GLU A 4 -39.22 -13.00 -30.45
N LEU A 5 -39.66 -13.43 -31.63
CA LEU A 5 -40.13 -14.80 -31.88
C LEU A 5 -39.03 -15.83 -31.62
N TRP A 6 -37.80 -15.56 -32.05
CA TRP A 6 -36.67 -16.46 -31.79
C TRP A 6 -36.35 -16.56 -30.30
N THR A 7 -36.44 -15.46 -29.56
CA THR A 7 -36.21 -15.41 -28.11
C THR A 7 -37.33 -16.11 -27.33
N SER A 8 -38.59 -15.97 -27.73
CA SER A 8 -39.71 -16.68 -27.07
C SER A 8 -39.67 -18.18 -27.34
N ILE A 9 -39.31 -18.58 -28.57
CA ILE A 9 -39.09 -20.00 -28.93
C ILE A 9 -37.94 -20.58 -28.11
N LYS A 10 -36.81 -19.85 -27.98
CA LYS A 10 -35.69 -20.28 -27.14
C LYS A 10 -36.08 -20.39 -25.67
N ALA A 11 -36.76 -19.40 -25.10
CA ALA A 11 -37.18 -19.44 -23.70
C ALA A 11 -38.12 -20.63 -23.45
N TYR A 12 -39.05 -20.89 -24.36
CA TYR A 12 -39.96 -22.04 -24.29
C TYR A 12 -39.23 -23.38 -24.48
N LEU A 13 -38.23 -23.42 -25.37
CA LEU A 13 -37.36 -24.57 -25.53
C LEU A 13 -36.50 -24.79 -24.29
N TYR A 14 -35.93 -23.77 -23.66
CA TYR A 14 -35.15 -23.90 -22.42
C TYR A 14 -36.01 -24.39 -21.25
N ASP A 15 -37.23 -23.88 -21.14
CA ASP A 15 -38.17 -24.28 -20.10
C ASP A 15 -38.64 -25.74 -20.31
N ARG A 16 -38.80 -26.18 -21.56
CA ARG A 16 -39.19 -27.57 -21.90
C ARG A 16 -38.04 -28.55 -22.11
N THR A 17 -36.82 -28.13 -22.44
CA THR A 17 -35.63 -29.01 -22.50
C THR A 17 -35.18 -29.43 -21.11
N SER A 18 -35.68 -28.76 -20.06
CA SER A 18 -35.60 -29.26 -18.69
C SER A 18 -36.40 -30.55 -18.47
N SER A 19 -37.34 -30.89 -19.35
CA SER A 19 -38.08 -32.17 -19.30
C SER A 19 -37.27 -33.28 -19.98
N PRO A 20 -36.74 -34.26 -19.21
CA PRO A 20 -35.96 -35.36 -19.77
C PRO A 20 -36.75 -36.19 -20.78
N LEU A 21 -38.08 -36.19 -20.70
CA LEU A 21 -38.99 -36.92 -21.59
C LEU A 21 -39.00 -36.35 -23.00
N LEU A 22 -39.11 -35.03 -23.14
CA LEU A 22 -39.10 -34.41 -24.46
C LEU A 22 -37.75 -34.59 -25.15
N GLY A 23 -36.66 -34.41 -24.40
CA GLY A 23 -35.30 -34.65 -24.90
C GLY A 23 -35.11 -36.08 -25.38
N ALA A 24 -35.55 -37.07 -24.59
CA ALA A 24 -35.43 -38.48 -24.94
C ALA A 24 -36.34 -38.89 -26.12
N ILE A 25 -37.55 -38.33 -26.23
CA ILE A 25 -38.44 -38.57 -27.40
C ILE A 25 -37.82 -37.98 -28.67
N ILE A 26 -37.30 -36.75 -28.62
CA ILE A 26 -36.65 -36.13 -29.78
C ILE A 26 -35.41 -36.94 -30.18
N ALA A 27 -34.54 -37.29 -29.23
CA ALA A 27 -33.38 -38.14 -29.50
C ALA A 27 -33.80 -39.50 -30.07
N GLY A 28 -34.83 -40.13 -29.50
CA GLY A 28 -35.41 -41.36 -30.00
C GLY A 28 -35.93 -41.23 -31.43
N LEU A 29 -36.61 -40.13 -31.76
CA LEU A 29 -37.09 -39.83 -33.11
C LEU A 29 -35.91 -39.80 -34.11
N PHE A 30 -34.81 -39.13 -33.76
CA PHE A 30 -33.61 -39.09 -34.61
C PHE A 30 -32.95 -40.47 -34.76
N VAL A 31 -32.86 -41.24 -33.68
CA VAL A 31 -32.25 -42.59 -33.70
C VAL A 31 -33.09 -43.56 -34.54
N TRP A 32 -34.41 -43.59 -34.36
CA TRP A 32 -35.29 -44.51 -35.09
C TRP A 32 -35.58 -44.06 -36.53
N ASN A 33 -35.51 -42.76 -36.81
CA ASN A 33 -35.71 -42.20 -38.16
C ASN A 33 -34.38 -41.74 -38.79
N PHE A 34 -33.25 -42.33 -38.41
CA PHE A 34 -31.92 -41.87 -38.85
C PHE A 34 -31.77 -41.88 -40.38
N LYS A 35 -32.41 -42.82 -41.09
CA LYS A 35 -32.39 -42.86 -42.56
C LYS A 35 -33.03 -41.63 -43.20
N ILE A 36 -34.12 -41.13 -42.61
CA ILE A 36 -34.82 -39.93 -43.09
C ILE A 36 -33.96 -38.70 -42.82
N VAL A 37 -33.30 -38.66 -41.66
CA VAL A 37 -32.36 -37.59 -41.32
C VAL A 37 -31.18 -37.59 -42.31
N MET A 38 -30.58 -38.75 -42.58
CA MET A 38 -29.53 -38.90 -43.60
C MET A 38 -30.01 -38.49 -45.00
N LEU A 39 -31.21 -38.90 -45.38
CA LEU A 39 -31.82 -38.55 -46.66
C LEU A 39 -32.09 -37.05 -46.78
N PHE A 40 -32.46 -36.39 -45.69
CA PHE A 40 -32.62 -34.93 -45.65
C PHE A 40 -31.31 -34.23 -46.02
N PHE A 41 -30.18 -34.68 -45.48
CA PHE A 41 -28.84 -34.16 -45.80
C PHE A 41 -28.26 -34.66 -47.13
N SER A 42 -28.88 -35.65 -47.76
CA SER A 42 -28.43 -36.13 -49.07
C SER A 42 -28.67 -35.10 -50.19
N SER A 43 -27.85 -35.15 -51.24
CA SER A 43 -28.01 -34.34 -52.45
C SER A 43 -29.06 -34.88 -53.44
N ALA A 44 -29.85 -35.89 -53.05
CA ALA A 44 -30.89 -36.47 -53.88
C ALA A 44 -31.97 -35.44 -54.26
N SER A 45 -32.58 -35.60 -55.43
CA SER A 45 -33.70 -34.74 -55.83
C SER A 45 -34.90 -34.94 -54.89
N TYR A 46 -35.73 -33.91 -54.73
CA TYR A 46 -36.88 -33.95 -53.82
C TYR A 46 -37.82 -35.14 -54.10
N ALA A 47 -38.06 -35.46 -55.38
CA ALA A 47 -38.89 -36.59 -55.77
C ALA A 47 -38.32 -37.93 -55.27
N VAL A 48 -37.01 -38.12 -55.37
CA VAL A 48 -36.33 -39.32 -54.86
C VAL A 48 -36.43 -39.37 -53.34
N LYS A 49 -36.28 -38.23 -52.64
CA LYS A 49 -36.42 -38.21 -51.18
C LYS A 49 -37.82 -38.63 -50.72
N VAL A 50 -38.87 -38.09 -51.35
CA VAL A 50 -40.25 -38.45 -50.99
C VAL A 50 -40.52 -39.92 -51.28
N TRP A 51 -40.08 -40.41 -52.43
CA TRP A 51 -40.23 -41.82 -52.80
C TRP A 51 -39.49 -42.75 -51.82
N GLU A 52 -38.26 -42.41 -51.43
CA GLU A 52 -37.48 -43.22 -50.50
C GLU A 52 -38.09 -43.22 -49.08
N ILE A 53 -38.70 -42.11 -48.66
CA ILE A 53 -39.43 -42.04 -47.38
C ILE A 53 -40.66 -42.95 -47.40
N ASP A 54 -41.46 -42.87 -48.48
CA ASP A 54 -42.64 -43.73 -48.66
C ASP A 54 -42.25 -45.21 -48.76
N HIS A 55 -41.16 -45.50 -49.48
CA HIS A 55 -40.60 -46.84 -49.59
C HIS A 55 -40.11 -47.37 -48.23
N PHE A 56 -39.41 -46.54 -47.45
CA PHE A 56 -38.92 -46.94 -46.12
C PHE A 56 -40.07 -47.27 -45.15
N TYR A 57 -41.14 -46.47 -45.14
CA TYR A 57 -42.28 -46.71 -44.25
C TYR A 57 -43.24 -47.80 -44.75
N SER A 58 -43.21 -48.14 -46.03
CA SER A 58 -44.00 -49.27 -46.57
C SER A 58 -43.36 -50.64 -46.30
N GLN A 59 -42.06 -50.69 -46.00
CA GLN A 59 -41.37 -51.92 -45.63
C GLN A 59 -41.74 -52.37 -44.21
N THR A 60 -42.18 -53.63 -44.06
CA THR A 60 -42.56 -54.25 -42.78
C THR A 60 -41.32 -54.69 -42.01
N PHE A 61 -40.63 -53.74 -41.38
CA PHE A 61 -39.23 -53.96 -41.02
C PHE A 61 -38.98 -54.83 -39.78
N PHE A 62 -39.90 -55.02 -38.83
CA PHE A 62 -39.48 -55.67 -37.56
C PHE A 62 -40.44 -56.57 -36.77
N ILE A 63 -41.76 -56.39 -36.76
CA ILE A 63 -42.60 -57.12 -35.76
C ILE A 63 -43.98 -57.54 -36.28
N ALA A 64 -44.59 -56.81 -37.21
CA ALA A 64 -45.98 -57.06 -37.62
C ALA A 64 -46.20 -58.44 -38.27
N GLU A 65 -45.22 -58.94 -39.03
CA GLU A 65 -45.29 -60.25 -39.69
C GLU A 65 -45.25 -61.41 -38.68
N ALA A 66 -44.50 -61.26 -37.58
CA ALA A 66 -44.40 -62.27 -36.52
C ALA A 66 -45.66 -62.37 -35.64
N PHE A 67 -46.45 -61.29 -35.55
CA PHE A 67 -47.66 -61.24 -34.72
C PHE A 67 -48.96 -61.40 -35.53
N GLY A 68 -48.88 -61.74 -36.82
CA GLY A 68 -50.04 -62.06 -37.66
C GLY A 68 -51.06 -60.92 -37.81
N GLY A 69 -50.63 -59.68 -37.54
CA GLY A 69 -51.50 -58.51 -37.50
C GLY A 69 -51.56 -57.80 -38.83
N GLU A 70 -52.34 -58.29 -39.79
CA GLU A 70 -52.65 -57.59 -41.05
C GLU A 70 -53.54 -56.34 -40.85
N SER A 71 -53.79 -55.93 -39.60
CA SER A 71 -54.59 -54.75 -39.31
C SER A 71 -53.82 -53.46 -39.66
N TRP A 72 -54.30 -52.77 -40.69
CA TRP A 72 -53.91 -51.44 -41.21
C TRP A 72 -53.52 -50.38 -40.15
N GLY A 73 -54.03 -50.50 -38.92
CA GLY A 73 -53.73 -49.57 -37.81
C GLY A 73 -52.30 -49.65 -37.26
N TRP A 74 -51.55 -50.72 -37.56
CA TRP A 74 -50.16 -50.90 -37.10
C TRP A 74 -49.16 -50.69 -38.24
N SER A 75 -49.33 -49.61 -39.00
CA SER A 75 -48.35 -49.25 -40.02
C SER A 75 -46.98 -48.99 -39.38
N ASN A 76 -45.92 -49.37 -40.09
CA ASN A 76 -44.54 -49.14 -39.65
C ASN A 76 -44.29 -47.65 -39.34
N TYR A 77 -45.00 -46.76 -40.03
CA TYR A 77 -45.02 -45.33 -39.76
C TYR A 77 -45.37 -45.01 -38.30
N ILE A 78 -46.49 -45.53 -37.76
CA ILE A 78 -46.91 -45.23 -36.39
C ILE A 78 -45.87 -45.74 -35.39
N PHE A 79 -45.30 -46.91 -35.67
CA PHE A 79 -44.35 -47.55 -34.78
C PHE A 79 -43.01 -46.79 -34.72
N CYS A 80 -42.44 -46.42 -35.87
CA CYS A 80 -41.16 -45.71 -35.92
C CYS A 80 -41.25 -44.24 -35.51
N VAL A 81 -42.38 -43.58 -35.77
CA VAL A 81 -42.56 -42.15 -35.45
C VAL A 81 -43.03 -41.95 -34.02
N TYR A 82 -43.91 -42.80 -33.49
CA TYR A 82 -44.50 -42.58 -32.17
C TYR A 82 -44.06 -43.61 -31.14
N VAL A 83 -44.24 -44.91 -31.44
CA VAL A 83 -44.08 -45.97 -30.43
C VAL A 83 -42.63 -46.16 -29.99
N MET A 84 -41.71 -46.33 -30.95
CA MET A 84 -40.30 -46.60 -30.66
C MET A 84 -39.58 -45.43 -29.97
N PRO A 85 -39.76 -44.16 -30.39
CA PRO A 85 -39.24 -43.02 -29.65
C PRO A 85 -39.81 -42.92 -28.23
N LEU A 86 -41.10 -43.19 -28.05
CA LEU A 86 -41.74 -43.19 -26.73
C LEU A 86 -41.19 -44.31 -25.84
N LEU A 87 -41.05 -45.53 -26.36
CA LEU A 87 -40.45 -46.64 -25.62
C LEU A 87 -39.00 -46.36 -25.25
N THR A 88 -38.24 -45.74 -26.16
CA THR A 88 -36.86 -45.32 -25.89
C THR A 88 -36.81 -44.27 -24.80
N ALA A 89 -37.75 -43.31 -24.80
CA ALA A 89 -37.85 -42.30 -23.76
C ALA A 89 -38.22 -42.91 -22.40
N ILE A 90 -39.17 -43.85 -22.35
CA ILE A 90 -39.53 -44.58 -21.12
C ILE A 90 -38.32 -45.37 -20.61
N PHE A 91 -37.64 -46.11 -21.50
CA PHE A 91 -36.44 -46.86 -21.15
C PHE A 91 -35.34 -45.94 -20.62
N TYR A 92 -35.08 -44.82 -21.30
CA TYR A 92 -34.09 -43.84 -20.88
C TYR A 92 -34.46 -43.17 -19.55
N ILE A 93 -35.73 -42.91 -19.27
CA ILE A 93 -36.13 -42.28 -18.00
C ILE A 93 -36.09 -43.25 -16.83
N TYR A 94 -36.51 -44.50 -17.02
CA TYR A 94 -36.68 -45.43 -15.91
C TYR A 94 -35.51 -46.41 -15.75
N VAL A 95 -35.00 -46.93 -16.86
CA VAL A 95 -33.97 -47.98 -16.83
C VAL A 95 -32.57 -47.37 -16.71
N PHE A 96 -32.31 -46.25 -17.39
CA PHE A 96 -30.99 -45.61 -17.33
C PHE A 96 -30.61 -45.13 -15.92
N PRO A 97 -31.48 -44.46 -15.12
CA PRO A 97 -31.10 -44.04 -13.77
C PRO A 97 -30.79 -45.22 -12.85
N PHE A 98 -31.47 -46.35 -13.03
CA PHE A 98 -31.20 -47.57 -12.25
C PHE A 98 -29.77 -48.08 -12.50
N PHE A 99 -29.35 -48.18 -13.76
CA PHE A 99 -27.97 -48.57 -14.09
C PHE A 99 -26.95 -47.50 -13.67
N SER A 100 -27.29 -46.23 -13.88
CA SER A 100 -26.46 -45.09 -13.53
C SER A 100 -26.15 -45.06 -12.04
N HIS A 101 -27.16 -45.21 -11.17
CA HIS A 101 -26.98 -45.20 -9.73
C HIS A 101 -26.01 -46.30 -9.26
N LYS A 102 -26.16 -47.52 -9.79
CA LYS A 102 -25.28 -48.65 -9.44
C LYS A 102 -23.82 -48.42 -9.87
N VAL A 103 -23.61 -47.82 -11.05
CA VAL A 103 -22.26 -47.46 -11.51
C VAL A 103 -21.68 -46.33 -10.67
N PHE A 104 -22.51 -45.35 -10.30
CA PHE A 104 -22.11 -44.23 -9.44
C PHE A 104 -21.73 -44.69 -8.04
N GLU A 105 -22.53 -45.55 -7.39
CA GLU A 105 -22.20 -46.15 -6.09
C GLU A 105 -20.86 -46.88 -6.15
N HIS A 106 -20.66 -47.74 -7.16
CA HIS A 106 -19.40 -48.47 -7.33
C HIS A 106 -18.19 -47.53 -7.52
N SER A 107 -18.36 -46.47 -8.31
CA SER A 107 -17.33 -45.45 -8.53
C SER A 107 -17.03 -44.67 -7.25
N TYR A 108 -18.07 -44.28 -6.52
CA TYR A 108 -17.97 -43.52 -5.28
C TYR A 108 -17.26 -44.32 -4.18
N ASP A 109 -17.64 -45.59 -4.00
CA ASP A 109 -16.97 -46.51 -3.07
C ASP A 109 -15.49 -46.68 -3.39
N LYS A 110 -15.14 -46.75 -4.69
CA LYS A 110 -13.76 -46.84 -5.12
C LYS A 110 -12.99 -45.57 -4.81
N GLN A 111 -13.60 -44.39 -4.96
CA GLN A 111 -12.99 -43.11 -4.58
C GLN A 111 -12.77 -43.00 -3.08
N ILE A 112 -13.74 -43.41 -2.26
CA ILE A 112 -13.59 -43.46 -0.80
C ILE A 112 -12.42 -44.39 -0.42
N LYS A 113 -12.40 -45.60 -0.99
CA LYS A 113 -11.32 -46.57 -0.74
C LYS A 113 -9.95 -46.03 -1.15
N LEU A 114 -9.85 -45.36 -2.30
CA LEU A 114 -8.60 -44.75 -2.76
C LEU A 114 -8.18 -43.57 -1.87
N ASN A 115 -9.12 -42.74 -1.42
CA ASN A 115 -8.83 -41.63 -0.52
C ASN A 115 -8.36 -42.15 0.84
N ASN A 116 -9.05 -43.14 1.41
CA ASN A 116 -8.62 -43.81 2.63
C ASN A 116 -7.25 -44.47 2.47
N LYS A 117 -6.99 -45.16 1.35
CA LYS A 117 -5.68 -45.74 1.06
C LYS A 117 -4.59 -44.68 0.93
N ARG A 118 -4.90 -43.53 0.30
CA ARG A 118 -4.00 -42.39 0.19
C ARG A 118 -3.68 -41.82 1.57
N LYS A 119 -4.67 -41.67 2.46
CA LYS A 119 -4.47 -41.25 3.85
C LYS A 119 -3.56 -42.22 4.60
N THR A 120 -3.79 -43.54 4.47
CA THR A 120 -2.92 -44.55 5.10
C THR A 120 -1.52 -44.59 4.51
N MET A 121 -1.34 -44.30 3.21
CA MET A 121 -0.03 -44.29 2.57
C MET A 121 0.78 -43.02 2.85
N GLN A 122 0.10 -41.91 3.14
CA GLN A 122 0.76 -40.63 3.38
C GLN A 122 1.37 -40.53 4.78
N ASP A 123 1.20 -41.54 5.65
CA ASP A 123 1.60 -41.50 7.07
C ASP A 123 1.26 -40.17 7.77
N THR A 124 0.28 -39.44 7.23
CA THR A 124 -0.40 -38.38 7.92
C THR A 124 -1.26 -39.10 8.92
N ALA A 125 -0.67 -39.35 10.10
CA ALA A 125 -1.39 -39.73 11.29
C ALA A 125 -2.71 -38.95 11.26
N ILE A 126 -3.82 -39.68 11.13
CA ILE A 126 -5.13 -39.06 11.24
C ILE A 126 -5.07 -38.44 12.62
N LEU A 127 -4.98 -37.10 12.68
CA LEU A 127 -4.94 -36.35 13.91
C LEU A 127 -5.98 -36.96 14.83
N THR A 128 -5.48 -37.56 15.90
CA THR A 128 -6.32 -38.19 16.90
C THR A 128 -7.27 -37.12 17.42
N GLN A 129 -8.42 -37.54 17.94
CA GLN A 129 -9.41 -36.58 18.45
C GLN A 129 -8.78 -35.65 19.51
N GLU A 130 -7.81 -36.17 20.27
CA GLU A 130 -7.00 -35.43 21.24
C GLU A 130 -6.13 -34.34 20.57
N GLU A 131 -5.36 -34.68 19.53
CA GLU A 131 -4.53 -33.70 18.82
C GLU A 131 -5.38 -32.63 18.11
N LYS A 132 -6.59 -32.99 17.65
CA LYS A 132 -7.52 -32.00 17.08
C LYS A 132 -8.00 -31.01 18.15
N GLU A 133 -8.30 -31.48 19.35
CA GLU A 133 -8.71 -30.64 20.47
C GLU A 133 -7.56 -29.73 20.94
N GLU A 134 -6.34 -30.27 21.00
CA GLU A 134 -5.13 -29.50 21.29
C GLU A 134 -4.91 -28.36 20.27
N ILE A 135 -4.97 -28.67 18.97
CA ILE A 135 -4.84 -27.65 17.92
C ILE A 135 -5.95 -26.59 18.02
N LEU A 136 -7.19 -26.99 18.32
CA LEU A 136 -8.30 -26.03 18.49
C LEU A 136 -8.06 -25.11 19.69
N ASN A 137 -7.55 -25.65 20.80
CA ASN A 137 -7.18 -24.87 21.98
C ASN A 137 -6.01 -23.93 21.69
N GLU A 138 -4.98 -24.36 20.96
CA GLU A 138 -3.88 -23.50 20.53
C GLU A 138 -4.36 -22.36 19.63
N ILE A 139 -5.26 -22.65 18.68
CA ILE A 139 -5.86 -21.62 17.81
C ILE A 139 -6.68 -20.63 18.64
N GLU A 140 -7.44 -21.10 19.63
CA GLU A 140 -8.20 -20.22 20.51
C GLU A 140 -7.29 -19.35 21.38
N GLN A 141 -6.25 -19.92 21.98
CA GLN A 141 -5.24 -19.17 22.74
C GLN A 141 -4.51 -18.14 21.88
N ALA A 142 -4.13 -18.51 20.66
CA ALA A 142 -3.51 -17.59 19.70
C ALA A 142 -4.44 -16.43 19.33
N LYS A 143 -5.74 -16.70 19.14
CA LYS A 143 -6.75 -15.66 18.88
C LYS A 143 -6.94 -14.74 20.09
N LEU A 144 -6.95 -15.28 21.31
CA LEU A 144 -7.06 -14.50 22.53
C LEU A 144 -5.83 -13.60 22.72
N LYS A 145 -4.62 -14.14 22.51
CA LYS A 145 -3.39 -13.37 22.56
C LYS A 145 -3.38 -12.26 21.51
N SER A 146 -3.73 -12.57 20.26
CA SER A 146 -3.83 -11.57 19.20
C SER A 146 -4.84 -10.46 19.52
N ARG A 147 -6.00 -10.79 20.10
CA ARG A 147 -6.99 -9.77 20.54
C ARG A 147 -6.43 -8.89 21.64
N LYS A 148 -5.69 -9.46 22.59
CA LYS A 148 -5.04 -8.70 23.66
C LYS A 148 -3.99 -7.74 23.09
N ASP A 149 -3.11 -8.24 22.21
CA ASP A 149 -2.07 -7.43 21.57
C ASP A 149 -2.68 -6.26 20.77
N VAL A 150 -3.81 -6.48 20.09
CA VAL A 150 -4.54 -5.41 19.38
C VAL A 150 -5.15 -4.38 20.34
N LEU A 151 -5.65 -4.80 21.50
CA LEU A 151 -6.17 -3.87 22.50
C LEU A 151 -5.05 -3.05 23.15
N ASP A 152 -3.94 -3.69 23.49
CA ASP A 152 -2.77 -3.02 24.08
C ASP A 152 -2.21 -1.98 23.09
N ALA A 153 -2.08 -2.32 21.81
CA ALA A 153 -1.66 -1.38 20.76
C ALA A 153 -2.64 -0.20 20.58
N ARG A 154 -3.95 -0.43 20.73
CA ARG A 154 -4.94 0.66 20.66
C ARG A 154 -4.85 1.61 21.84
N ASN A 155 -4.59 1.08 23.04
CA ASN A 155 -4.38 1.91 24.22
C ASN A 155 -3.11 2.76 24.09
N GLU A 156 -2.03 2.17 23.58
CA GLU A 156 -0.79 2.91 23.31
C GLU A 156 -1.00 4.02 22.28
N ILE A 157 -1.75 3.77 21.19
CA ILE A 157 -2.11 4.81 20.22
C ILE A 157 -2.90 5.94 20.89
N ALA A 158 -3.89 5.62 21.73
CA ALA A 158 -4.68 6.64 22.42
C ALA A 158 -3.83 7.48 23.39
N ASP A 159 -2.90 6.85 24.11
CA ASP A 159 -1.98 7.55 25.00
C ASP A 159 -1.02 8.47 24.22
N LEU A 160 -0.48 7.99 23.09
CA LEU A 160 0.38 8.78 22.22
C LEU A 160 -0.36 9.96 21.57
N GLU A 161 -1.62 9.77 21.18
CA GLU A 161 -2.47 10.86 20.68
C GLU A 161 -2.73 11.91 21.75
N SER A 162 -3.02 11.49 22.99
CA SER A 162 -3.18 12.41 24.12
C SER A 162 -1.89 13.21 24.41
N GLN A 163 -0.73 12.56 24.34
CA GLN A 163 0.56 13.24 24.50
C GLN A 163 0.82 14.23 23.37
N ARG A 164 0.54 13.85 22.12
CA ARG A 164 0.67 14.73 20.95
C ARG A 164 -0.21 15.97 21.10
N ASP A 165 -1.45 15.80 21.50
CA ASP A 165 -2.39 16.92 21.64
C ASP A 165 -1.95 17.87 22.77
N THR A 166 -1.43 17.33 23.88
CA THR A 166 -0.82 18.13 24.96
C THR A 166 0.36 18.95 24.43
N LEU A 167 1.29 18.32 23.70
CA LEU A 167 2.45 19.00 23.11
C LEU A 167 2.04 20.07 22.08
N ILE A 168 0.99 19.84 21.30
CA ILE A 168 0.45 20.85 20.38
C ILE A 168 -0.07 22.06 21.15
N THR A 169 -0.79 21.85 22.26
CA THR A 169 -1.29 22.94 23.09
C THR A 169 -0.16 23.72 23.76
N GLU A 170 0.85 23.04 24.30
CA GLU A 170 2.04 23.68 24.90
C GLU A 170 2.83 24.47 23.86
N LYS A 171 3.03 23.91 22.65
CA LYS A 171 3.68 24.61 21.54
C LYS A 171 2.91 25.88 21.18
N GLY A 172 1.58 25.82 21.08
CA GLY A 172 0.75 26.99 20.79
C GLY A 172 0.85 28.07 21.88
N GLN A 173 0.89 27.68 23.14
CA GLN A 173 1.12 28.61 24.26
C GLN A 173 2.51 29.25 24.18
N LEU A 174 3.55 28.46 23.91
CA LEU A 174 4.92 28.96 23.75
C LEU A 174 5.04 29.93 22.57
N GLU A 175 4.45 29.62 21.42
CA GLU A 175 4.42 30.52 20.26
C GLU A 175 3.71 31.84 20.58
N SER A 176 2.61 31.81 21.35
CA SER A 176 1.94 33.03 21.83
C SER A 176 2.87 33.85 22.73
N THR A 177 3.48 33.23 23.75
CA THR A 177 4.39 33.93 24.67
C THR A 177 5.62 34.48 23.97
N LEU A 178 6.11 33.80 22.93
CA LEU A 178 7.23 34.25 22.12
C LEU A 178 6.84 35.47 21.27
N GLY A 179 5.61 35.49 20.74
CA GLY A 179 5.03 36.64 20.06
C GLY A 179 4.97 37.85 20.99
N ASP A 180 4.38 37.69 22.18
CA ASP A 180 4.26 38.77 23.18
C ASP A 180 5.64 39.32 23.60
N ALA A 181 6.62 38.44 23.86
CA ALA A 181 7.98 38.84 24.22
C ALA A 181 8.71 39.54 23.06
N SER A 182 8.45 39.14 21.81
CA SER A 182 8.99 39.80 20.62
C SER A 182 8.43 41.21 20.46
N ASP A 183 7.12 41.39 20.69
CA ASP A 183 6.45 42.69 20.64
C ASP A 183 6.93 43.61 21.77
N GLU A 184 7.08 43.09 22.99
CA GLU A 184 7.66 43.82 24.13
C GLU A 184 9.09 44.27 23.82
N LYS A 185 9.91 43.38 23.25
CA LYS A 185 11.28 43.72 22.83
C LYS A 185 11.27 44.81 21.76
N ALA A 186 10.38 44.76 20.78
CA ALA A 186 10.26 45.79 19.76
C ALA A 186 9.86 47.16 20.35
N ALA A 187 8.97 47.17 21.34
CA ALA A 187 8.60 48.37 22.09
C ALA A 187 9.79 48.96 22.85
N LEU A 188 10.54 48.14 23.59
CA LEU A 188 11.75 48.55 24.32
C LEU A 188 12.84 49.07 23.39
N VAL A 189 13.05 48.45 22.23
CA VAL A 189 14.01 48.94 21.22
C VAL A 189 13.61 50.33 20.72
N THR A 190 12.32 50.55 20.47
CA THR A 190 11.79 51.85 20.04
C THR A 190 11.98 52.92 21.12
N GLU A 191 11.72 52.55 22.38
CA GLU A 191 11.95 53.43 23.54
C GLU A 191 13.44 53.79 23.70
N ALA A 192 14.34 52.80 23.61
CA ALA A 192 15.78 53.01 23.67
C ALA A 192 16.26 53.93 22.54
N GLN A 193 15.74 53.79 21.32
CA GLN A 193 16.05 54.70 20.21
C GLN A 193 15.57 56.12 20.48
N ASN A 194 14.41 56.30 21.12
CA ASN A 194 13.90 57.62 21.49
C ASN A 194 14.75 58.28 22.59
N LEU A 195 15.14 57.52 23.63
CA LEU A 195 16.04 57.99 24.67
C LEU A 195 17.42 58.38 24.13
N THR A 196 17.98 57.60 23.20
CA THR A 196 19.24 57.95 22.52
C THR A 196 19.11 59.27 21.77
N LYS A 197 18.02 59.48 21.01
CA LYS A 197 17.75 60.77 20.34
C LYS A 197 17.62 61.93 21.33
N GLN A 198 16.98 61.71 22.48
CA GLN A 198 16.90 62.72 23.53
C GLN A 198 18.28 63.04 24.10
N LEU A 199 19.09 62.01 24.41
CA LEU A 199 20.47 62.16 24.89
C LEU A 199 21.34 62.95 23.91
N ASP A 200 21.27 62.61 22.61
CA ASP A 200 21.99 63.35 21.57
C ASP A 200 21.56 64.82 21.54
N SER A 201 20.26 65.10 21.67
CA SER A 201 19.75 66.48 21.72
C SER A 201 20.26 67.26 22.94
N TYR A 202 20.38 66.61 24.10
CA TYR A 202 20.97 67.21 25.30
C TYR A 202 22.47 67.42 25.12
N ARG A 203 23.19 66.45 24.56
CA ARG A 203 24.62 66.54 24.27
C ARG A 203 24.92 67.73 23.36
N THR A 204 24.17 67.89 22.26
CA THR A 204 24.33 69.04 21.35
C THR A 204 24.05 70.38 22.04
N ARG A 205 23.10 70.43 23.00
CA ARG A 205 22.87 71.65 23.79
C ARG A 205 24.04 71.95 24.72
N TYR A 206 24.58 70.93 25.40
CA TYR A 206 25.74 71.08 26.28
C TYR A 206 26.98 71.50 25.51
N GLU A 207 27.28 70.87 24.36
CA GLU A 207 28.43 71.25 23.51
C GLU A 207 28.32 72.70 23.05
N LYS A 208 27.11 73.18 22.70
CA LYS A 208 26.88 74.60 22.37
C LYS A 208 27.06 75.53 23.57
N ASP A 209 26.65 75.12 24.76
CA ASP A 209 26.84 75.91 25.99
C ASP A 209 28.31 75.93 26.42
N ASP A 210 29.05 74.83 26.23
CA ASP A 210 30.49 74.75 26.46
C ASP A 210 31.26 75.57 25.43
N ASP A 211 30.85 75.58 24.15
CA ASP A 211 31.39 76.48 23.14
C ASP A 211 31.10 77.95 23.51
N ALA A 212 29.89 78.26 23.99
CA ALA A 212 29.55 79.59 24.48
C ALA A 212 30.34 79.97 25.74
N GLN A 213 30.59 79.01 26.65
CA GLN A 213 31.46 79.21 27.81
C GLN A 213 32.92 79.33 27.42
N ALA A 214 33.39 78.57 26.43
CA ALA A 214 34.74 78.62 25.89
C ALA A 214 34.95 79.94 25.16
N GLU A 215 33.97 80.46 24.43
CA GLU A 215 34.00 81.80 23.82
C GLU A 215 34.02 82.88 24.90
N ARG A 216 33.21 82.76 25.96
CA ARG A 216 33.27 83.67 27.13
C ARG A 216 34.63 83.60 27.83
N LYS A 217 35.16 82.40 28.06
CA LYS A 217 36.49 82.17 28.66
C LYS A 217 37.60 82.63 27.73
N ALA A 218 37.47 82.51 26.41
CA ALA A 218 38.44 82.99 25.43
C ALA A 218 38.45 84.52 25.38
N LYS A 219 37.29 85.17 25.40
CA LYS A 219 37.19 86.64 25.59
C LYS A 219 37.77 87.07 26.94
N THR A 220 37.53 86.29 28.00
CA THR A 220 38.13 86.53 29.32
C THR A 220 39.64 86.26 29.28
N LYS A 221 40.12 85.28 28.51
CA LYS A 221 41.53 84.93 28.34
C LYS A 221 42.25 85.91 27.42
N GLU A 222 41.59 86.54 26.45
CA GLU A 222 42.09 87.70 25.71
C GLU A 222 42.21 88.91 26.63
N ALA A 223 41.21 89.16 27.49
CA ALA A 223 41.31 90.21 28.52
C ALA A 223 42.45 89.92 29.52
N ILE A 224 42.59 88.66 29.95
CA ILE A 224 43.68 88.20 30.82
C ILE A 224 45.02 88.17 30.07
N ASN A 225 45.06 87.88 28.77
CA ASN A 225 46.29 87.93 27.97
C ASN A 225 46.72 89.38 27.69
N GLY A 226 45.78 90.32 27.56
CA GLY A 226 46.09 91.75 27.60
C GLY A 226 46.71 92.18 28.94
N LEU A 227 46.31 91.54 30.04
CA LEU A 227 46.93 91.70 31.36
C LEU A 227 48.25 90.91 31.52
N ARG A 228 48.40 89.79 30.81
CA ARG A 228 49.58 88.89 30.86
C ARG A 228 50.72 89.38 29.96
N GLU A 229 50.44 90.12 28.89
CA GLU A 229 51.42 90.92 28.12
C GLU A 229 52.14 91.96 29.01
N GLN A 230 51.55 92.31 30.16
CA GLN A 230 52.17 93.18 31.15
C GLN A 230 53.14 92.45 32.10
N PHE A 231 53.11 91.12 32.18
CA PHE A 231 53.93 90.34 33.09
C PHE A 231 54.58 89.16 32.38
N LYS A 232 55.75 89.47 31.82
CA LYS A 232 56.67 88.58 31.14
C LYS A 232 57.16 87.40 32.00
N SER A 233 57.50 86.34 31.27
CA SER A 233 58.59 85.38 31.51
C SER A 233 58.30 84.15 32.38
N SER A 234 58.56 82.98 31.77
CA SER A 234 59.49 81.91 32.19
C SER A 234 58.94 80.48 32.11
N ALA A 235 59.71 79.61 31.41
CA ALA A 235 59.88 78.15 31.56
C ALA A 235 58.68 77.20 31.33
N SER A 236 58.79 75.90 31.01
CA SER A 236 59.79 75.00 30.39
C SER A 236 59.19 73.56 30.34
N THR A 237 59.51 72.79 29.28
CA THR A 237 59.65 71.30 29.09
C THR A 237 58.66 70.20 29.54
N ASN A 238 58.66 69.15 28.68
CA ASN A 238 58.50 67.68 28.90
C ASN A 238 57.11 67.07 29.14
N ASP A 239 56.80 65.81 28.83
CA ASP A 239 57.31 64.71 27.96
C ASP A 239 56.37 63.48 28.19
N GLY A 240 56.17 62.64 27.17
CA GLY A 240 56.14 61.18 27.33
C GLY A 240 54.87 60.38 27.72
N SER A 241 54.79 59.20 27.08
CA SER A 241 54.25 57.90 27.55
C SER A 241 52.77 57.57 27.23
N THR A 242 52.41 56.75 26.24
CA THR A 242 52.58 55.28 25.98
C THR A 242 51.56 54.35 26.64
N ASN A 243 50.94 53.55 25.75
CA ASN A 243 50.72 52.10 25.80
C ASN A 243 49.58 51.42 26.59
N ASP A 244 49.22 50.28 25.97
CA ASP A 244 48.65 49.04 26.49
C ASP A 244 47.12 48.95 26.66
N GLU A 245 46.47 47.80 26.46
CA GLU A 245 46.71 46.51 25.79
C GLU A 245 45.41 45.72 26.06
N SER A 246 45.20 44.62 25.33
CA SER A 246 44.25 43.54 25.63
C SER A 246 42.79 43.77 25.19
N THR A 247 42.01 42.77 24.81
CA THR A 247 42.20 41.32 24.93
C THR A 247 41.43 40.64 23.81
N ASN A 248 42.08 39.64 23.24
CA ASN A 248 41.55 38.60 22.37
C ASN A 248 40.31 37.94 23.01
N LYS A 249 39.25 37.68 22.22
CA LYS A 249 38.10 36.89 22.67
C LYS A 249 37.77 35.86 21.61
N ASP A 250 37.88 34.61 22.04
CA ASP A 250 37.80 33.38 21.27
C ASP A 250 36.52 33.27 20.42
N LEU A 251 36.72 32.89 19.16
CA LEU A 251 35.66 32.39 18.29
C LEU A 251 35.30 30.95 18.70
N PRO A 252 34.01 30.57 18.65
CA PRO A 252 33.59 29.20 18.89
C PRO A 252 34.08 28.27 17.77
N GLU A 253 34.51 27.08 18.18
CA GLU A 253 34.85 25.97 17.30
C GLU A 253 33.76 25.77 16.24
N VAL A 254 34.15 25.94 15.00
CA VAL A 254 33.35 25.62 13.82
C VAL A 254 33.13 24.11 13.84
N ASP A 255 31.89 23.71 14.11
CA ASP A 255 31.38 22.35 13.91
C ASP A 255 31.97 21.77 12.63
N LYS A 256 32.68 20.64 12.78
CA LYS A 256 33.17 19.84 11.66
C LYS A 256 31.99 19.55 10.76
N LYS A 257 31.84 20.34 9.68
CA LYS A 257 30.84 20.11 8.64
C LYS A 257 30.96 18.64 8.24
N GLN A 258 29.93 17.86 8.62
CA GLN A 258 29.86 16.46 8.26
C GLN A 258 29.94 16.39 6.74
N ASP A 259 30.95 15.70 6.23
CA ASP A 259 31.11 15.50 4.81
C ASP A 259 29.96 14.62 4.32
N VAL A 260 28.95 15.27 3.72
CA VAL A 260 27.76 14.66 3.13
C VAL A 260 27.89 14.56 1.61
N SER A 261 29.07 14.80 1.06
CA SER A 261 29.30 14.81 -0.39
C SER A 261 29.00 13.45 -1.02
N PHE A 262 29.22 12.33 -0.32
CA PHE A 262 28.93 11.00 -0.83
C PHE A 262 27.46 10.82 -1.27
N PHE A 263 26.52 11.40 -0.52
CA PHE A 263 25.10 11.31 -0.82
C PHE A 263 24.74 12.16 -2.04
N HIS A 264 25.23 13.41 -2.09
CA HIS A 264 24.93 14.33 -3.18
C HIS A 264 25.63 13.98 -4.49
N ASN A 265 26.77 13.29 -4.43
CA ASN A 265 27.51 12.83 -5.60
C ASN A 265 27.00 11.47 -6.14
N ALA A 266 26.14 10.77 -5.40
CA ALA A 266 25.57 9.51 -5.85
C ALA A 266 24.49 9.73 -6.92
N GLU A 267 24.30 8.73 -7.79
CA GLU A 267 23.21 8.73 -8.76
C GLU A 267 21.83 8.81 -8.08
N ILE A 268 20.82 9.33 -8.79
CA ILE A 268 19.47 9.56 -8.24
C ILE A 268 18.89 8.26 -7.66
N GLU A 269 19.08 7.13 -8.35
CA GLU A 269 18.62 5.82 -7.88
C GLU A 269 19.29 5.40 -6.56
N ALA A 270 20.61 5.61 -6.44
CA ALA A 270 21.35 5.34 -5.22
C ALA A 270 20.88 6.23 -4.05
N GLN A 271 20.59 7.52 -4.32
CA GLN A 271 20.03 8.43 -3.33
C GLN A 271 18.68 7.95 -2.79
N GLU A 272 17.81 7.41 -3.65
CA GLU A 272 16.53 6.83 -3.22
C GLU A 272 16.73 5.59 -2.35
N VAL A 273 17.66 4.71 -2.71
CA VAL A 273 17.97 3.52 -1.92
C VAL A 273 18.53 3.91 -0.55
N TYR A 274 19.46 4.87 -0.49
CA TYR A 274 19.97 5.41 0.77
C TYR A 274 18.85 5.95 1.66
N ARG A 275 17.90 6.72 1.10
CA ARG A 275 16.74 7.24 1.85
C ARG A 275 15.89 6.13 2.44
N LYS A 276 15.60 5.06 1.68
CA LYS A 276 14.81 3.92 2.15
C LYS A 276 15.53 3.14 3.25
N ILE A 277 16.83 2.92 3.11
CA ILE A 277 17.67 2.28 4.13
C ILE A 277 17.64 3.11 5.42
N PHE A 278 17.90 4.42 5.32
CA PHE A 278 17.87 5.30 6.50
C PHE A 278 16.50 5.34 7.16
N SER A 279 15.42 5.46 6.39
CA SER A 279 14.07 5.48 6.94
C SER A 279 13.71 4.20 7.69
N SER A 280 14.07 3.04 7.14
CA SER A 280 13.74 1.75 7.76
C SER A 280 14.58 1.51 9.03
N LEU A 281 15.89 1.80 8.97
CA LEU A 281 16.76 1.70 10.15
C LEU A 281 16.37 2.70 11.24
N TYR A 282 15.86 3.88 10.88
CA TYR A 282 15.37 4.88 11.83
C TYR A 282 14.09 4.44 12.55
N LEU A 283 13.20 3.72 11.85
CA LEU A 283 11.98 3.12 12.42
C LEU A 283 12.25 1.87 13.28
N GLY A 284 13.49 1.38 13.30
CA GLY A 284 13.90 0.24 14.13
C GLY A 284 13.95 -1.10 13.40
N ASP A 285 13.80 -1.12 12.07
CA ASP A 285 13.94 -2.33 11.27
C ASP A 285 15.42 -2.71 11.12
N LYS A 286 15.93 -3.49 12.07
CA LYS A 286 17.34 -3.85 12.12
C LYS A 286 17.74 -4.92 11.10
N ASN A 287 16.80 -5.67 10.54
CA ASN A 287 17.05 -6.78 9.62
C ASN A 287 16.93 -6.30 8.16
N PRO A 288 17.98 -6.44 7.33
CA PRO A 288 17.95 -6.06 5.91
C PRO A 288 16.75 -6.64 5.15
N ALA A 289 16.37 -7.89 5.47
CA ALA A 289 15.27 -8.58 4.79
C ALA A 289 13.89 -7.96 5.07
N LEU A 290 13.77 -7.06 6.05
CA LEU A 290 12.54 -6.38 6.44
C LEU A 290 12.50 -4.91 5.96
N ILE A 291 13.57 -4.40 5.35
CA ILE A 291 13.62 -3.02 4.84
C ILE A 291 12.65 -2.90 3.67
N THR A 292 11.53 -2.22 3.90
CA THR A 292 10.45 -2.14 2.92
C THR A 292 10.91 -1.39 1.68
N GLY A 293 10.87 -2.04 0.52
CA GLY A 293 11.16 -1.43 -0.78
C GLY A 293 12.64 -1.35 -1.16
N VAL A 294 13.50 -2.08 -0.45
CA VAL A 294 14.91 -2.34 -0.84
C VAL A 294 15.10 -3.85 -0.82
N ASP A 295 15.52 -4.44 -1.94
CA ASP A 295 15.83 -5.88 -1.95
C ASP A 295 17.20 -6.15 -1.31
N ASN A 296 17.46 -7.43 -0.96
CA ASN A 296 18.72 -7.80 -0.31
C ASN A 296 19.95 -7.55 -1.19
N ALA A 297 19.81 -7.55 -2.52
CA ALA A 297 20.93 -7.29 -3.44
C ALA A 297 21.29 -5.81 -3.42
N GLN A 298 20.29 -4.92 -3.51
CA GLN A 298 20.44 -3.48 -3.35
C GLN A 298 21.02 -3.14 -1.99
N PHE A 299 20.51 -3.73 -0.90
CA PHE A 299 21.10 -3.49 0.42
C PHE A 299 22.58 -3.91 0.47
N GLY A 300 22.91 -5.08 -0.09
CA GLY A 300 24.29 -5.58 -0.16
C GLY A 300 25.24 -4.70 -0.98
N GLU A 301 24.72 -4.03 -2.01
CA GLU A 301 25.47 -3.12 -2.87
C GLU A 301 25.77 -1.78 -2.15
N TYR A 302 24.79 -1.19 -1.47
CA TYR A 302 24.90 0.15 -0.90
C TYR A 302 25.30 0.21 0.58
N ALA A 303 25.11 -0.87 1.35
CA ALA A 303 25.46 -0.89 2.77
C ALA A 303 26.97 -0.71 3.06
N PRO A 304 27.92 -1.26 2.26
CA PRO A 304 29.34 -1.04 2.48
C PRO A 304 29.74 0.44 2.44
N ASP A 305 29.18 1.22 1.51
CA ASP A 305 29.42 2.66 1.40
C ASP A 305 28.92 3.38 2.66
N LEU A 306 27.70 3.07 3.11
CA LEU A 306 27.14 3.64 4.33
C LEU A 306 27.96 3.30 5.58
N MET A 307 28.55 2.11 5.66
CA MET A 307 29.46 1.73 6.75
C MET A 307 30.80 2.47 6.64
N MET A 308 31.34 2.61 5.43
CA MET A 308 32.60 3.34 5.19
C MET A 308 32.50 4.80 5.64
N TYR A 309 31.35 5.45 5.42
CA TYR A 309 31.09 6.81 5.91
C TYR A 309 30.64 6.88 7.38
N GLY A 310 30.53 5.74 8.07
CA GLY A 310 30.12 5.64 9.46
C GLY A 310 28.67 6.06 9.70
N MET A 311 27.79 5.85 8.72
CA MET A 311 26.36 6.18 8.82
C MET A 311 25.55 5.04 9.42
N ILE A 312 25.96 3.80 9.14
CA ILE A 312 25.39 2.60 9.74
C ILE A 312 26.51 1.76 10.34
N GLU A 313 26.18 0.98 11.36
CA GLU A 313 27.08 0.02 11.98
C GLU A 313 26.42 -1.37 12.03
N ASN A 314 27.25 -2.40 11.95
CA ASN A 314 26.81 -3.78 12.09
C ASN A 314 26.79 -4.15 13.58
N THR A 315 25.62 -4.48 14.13
CA THR A 315 25.45 -4.83 15.55
C THR A 315 25.57 -6.32 15.81
N ASN A 316 25.14 -7.17 14.88
CA ASN A 316 25.26 -8.63 14.92
C ASN A 316 25.28 -9.16 13.47
N SER A 317 25.59 -10.45 13.28
CA SER A 317 25.75 -11.11 11.96
C SER A 317 24.72 -10.76 10.87
N PHE A 318 23.50 -10.35 11.24
CA PHE A 318 22.43 -9.95 10.31
C PHE A 318 21.66 -8.68 10.74
N THR A 319 22.21 -7.85 11.63
CA THR A 319 21.52 -6.63 12.11
C THR A 319 22.36 -5.37 11.96
N TYR A 320 21.72 -4.30 11.48
CA TYR A 320 22.34 -2.99 11.32
C TYR A 320 21.62 -1.93 12.16
N SER A 321 22.37 -0.92 12.60
CA SER A 321 21.82 0.26 13.28
C SER A 321 22.41 1.54 12.73
N LEU A 322 21.63 2.61 12.82
CA LEU A 322 22.09 3.97 12.54
C LEU A 322 23.02 4.45 13.66
N THR A 323 24.21 4.89 13.28
CA THR A 323 25.13 5.62 14.17
C THR A 323 24.55 6.99 14.52
N GLU A 324 25.10 7.66 15.53
CA GLU A 324 24.69 9.05 15.86
C GLU A 324 24.87 10.00 14.66
N LYS A 325 25.96 9.82 13.90
CA LYS A 325 26.23 10.55 12.65
C LYS A 325 25.14 10.29 11.61
N GLY A 326 24.77 9.03 11.39
CA GLY A 326 23.72 8.68 10.44
C GLY A 326 22.33 9.20 10.85
N ARG A 327 22.01 9.21 12.16
CA ARG A 327 20.76 9.82 12.67
C ARG A 327 20.72 11.32 12.42
N SER A 328 21.78 12.04 12.78
CA SER A 328 21.88 13.49 12.55
C SER A 328 21.77 13.82 11.06
N PHE A 329 22.43 13.02 10.19
CA PHE A 329 22.34 13.17 8.75
C PHE A 329 20.91 12.98 8.23
N PHE A 330 20.23 11.91 8.64
CA PHE A 330 18.88 11.62 8.20
C PHE A 330 17.86 12.68 8.65
N GLU A 331 17.99 13.21 9.88
CA GLU A 331 17.16 14.32 10.37
C GLU A 331 17.33 15.59 9.53
N ASN A 332 18.57 15.93 9.17
CA ASN A 332 18.84 17.07 8.28
C ASN A 332 18.28 16.85 6.87
N LEU A 333 18.35 15.61 6.37
CA LEU A 333 17.79 15.23 5.08
C LEU A 333 16.25 15.35 5.07
N LYS A 334 15.61 15.02 6.18
CA LYS A 334 14.16 15.13 6.37
C LYS A 334 13.66 16.59 6.44
N ARG A 335 14.52 17.52 6.86
CA ARG A 335 14.22 18.98 6.88
C ARG A 335 14.38 19.66 5.53
N THR A 336 15.14 19.06 4.62
CA THR A 336 15.46 19.63 3.30
C THR A 336 14.63 19.04 2.17
N ALA A 337 14.00 17.89 2.39
CA ALA A 337 12.95 17.32 1.54
C ALA A 337 11.59 17.94 1.85
#